data_AF-A0A7X4GXN8-F1
#
_entry.id   AF-A0A7X4GXN8-F1
#
_cell.length_a   1.000
_cell.length_b   1.000
_cell.length_c   1.000
_cell.angle_alpha   90.00
_cell.angle_beta   90.00
_cell.angle_gamma   90.00
#
_symmetry.space_group_name_H-M   'P 1'
#
loop_
_entity.id
_entity.type
_entity.pdbx_description
1 polymer ?
#
loop_
_entity_poly.entity_id
_entity_poly.type
_entity_poly.pdbx_seq_one_letter_code
_entity_poly.pdbx_strand_id
1 'polypeptide(L)'
;MTEEFIKNPSSLSLLLAQADVEDLDILVDYITDNGEGRISLNNDVCARLVQCKERKNYTSGDRTLIENEIRSFGGNTLTNVYREVRSNVSFGSLLDKVLPAVDTSISYDEIVKDVASHLKVPYGKSDDVLIVEDGILRKILRDSLEKMSPEERATVLKELNVTDLGLLGPAASAALIAAGRAGGFATYKLALVVANAVSKAILGRGLPLVVNAAAARTIGIVLGPIGWVVTGVWTLADMASPAYRVTVPCVVQISYMRQKAIVEASSKGCSACGARNERSARFCNDCGADIKGE
;
A
#
# COMPACT_ATOMS: atom_id res chain seq x y z
N MET A 1 16.37 -9.22 -1.04
CA MET A 1 16.45 -7.79 -0.67
C MET A 1 17.86 -7.29 -0.88
N THR A 2 18.06 -6.29 -1.73
CA THR A 2 19.40 -5.72 -1.99
C THR A 2 19.81 -4.77 -0.86
N GLU A 3 21.12 -4.66 -0.58
CA GLU A 3 21.63 -3.68 0.40
C GLU A 3 21.29 -2.23 0.01
N GLU A 4 21.18 -1.98 -1.30
CA GLU A 4 20.84 -0.67 -1.85
C GLU A 4 19.42 -0.23 -1.46
N PHE A 5 18.45 -1.14 -1.52
CA PHE A 5 17.09 -0.84 -1.07
C PHE A 5 17.04 -0.56 0.44
N ILE A 6 17.80 -1.31 1.26
CA ILE A 6 17.82 -1.09 2.72
C ILE A 6 18.35 0.31 3.05
N LYS A 7 19.30 0.83 2.27
CA LYS A 7 19.83 2.19 2.42
C LYS A 7 18.87 3.27 1.94
N ASN A 8 17.98 2.95 1.00
CA ASN A 8 17.05 3.90 0.41
C ASN A 8 15.64 3.28 0.18
N PRO A 9 14.89 2.99 1.25
CA PRO A 9 13.61 2.28 1.15
C PRO A 9 12.50 3.11 0.50
N SER A 10 12.67 4.43 0.40
CA SER A 10 11.73 5.35 -0.26
C SER A 10 11.77 5.27 -1.79
N SER A 11 12.80 4.62 -2.37
CA SER A 11 12.94 4.47 -3.81
C SER A 11 11.92 3.48 -4.39
N LEU A 12 11.02 3.99 -5.25
CA LEU A 12 10.05 3.16 -5.97
C LEU A 12 10.74 2.21 -6.96
N SER A 13 11.77 2.67 -7.67
CA SER A 13 12.48 1.85 -8.66
C SER A 13 13.21 0.67 -8.02
N LEU A 14 13.87 0.89 -6.87
CA LEU A 14 14.53 -0.18 -6.12
C LEU A 14 13.52 -1.18 -5.55
N LEU A 15 12.37 -0.69 -5.07
CA LEU A 15 11.28 -1.56 -4.62
C LEU A 15 10.75 -2.43 -5.76
N LEU A 16 10.41 -1.81 -6.88
CA LEU A 16 9.87 -2.50 -8.04
C LEU A 16 10.88 -3.47 -8.64
N ALA A 17 12.19 -3.21 -8.58
CA ALA A 17 13.22 -4.10 -9.10
C ALA A 17 13.29 -5.46 -8.38
N GLN A 18 12.95 -5.49 -7.08
CA GLN A 18 13.03 -6.69 -6.25
C GLN A 18 11.67 -7.26 -5.84
N ALA A 19 10.58 -6.62 -6.27
CA ALA A 19 9.22 -7.05 -5.99
C ALA A 19 8.93 -8.45 -6.57
N ASP A 20 8.12 -9.22 -5.84
CA ASP A 20 7.59 -10.49 -6.29
C ASP A 20 6.64 -10.29 -7.48
N VAL A 21 6.58 -11.29 -8.35
CA VAL A 21 5.74 -11.26 -9.57
C VAL A 21 4.27 -11.10 -9.21
N GLU A 22 3.84 -11.75 -8.14
CA GLU A 22 2.48 -11.74 -7.62
C GLU A 22 2.03 -10.35 -7.16
N ASP A 23 2.94 -9.57 -6.57
CA ASP A 23 2.65 -8.20 -6.15
C ASP A 23 2.58 -7.26 -7.37
N LEU A 24 3.43 -7.49 -8.37
CA LEU A 24 3.40 -6.76 -9.64
C LEU A 24 2.13 -7.03 -10.43
N ASP A 25 1.62 -8.27 -10.42
CA ASP A 25 0.36 -8.61 -11.08
C ASP A 25 -0.82 -7.79 -10.54
N ILE A 26 -0.82 -7.51 -9.24
CA ILE A 26 -1.87 -6.69 -8.60
C ILE A 26 -1.76 -5.23 -9.03
N LEU A 27 -0.54 -4.69 -9.10
CA LEU A 27 -0.31 -3.34 -9.65
C LEU A 27 -0.76 -3.25 -11.11
N VAL A 28 -0.43 -4.26 -11.93
CA VAL A 28 -0.88 -4.34 -13.32
C VAL A 28 -2.40 -4.35 -13.40
N ASP A 29 -3.08 -5.07 -12.52
CA ASP A 29 -4.55 -5.11 -12.53
C ASP A 29 -5.18 -3.78 -12.15
N TYR A 30 -4.60 -3.04 -11.22
CA TYR A 30 -5.05 -1.67 -10.93
C TYR A 30 -4.83 -0.74 -12.14
N ILE A 31 -3.64 -0.81 -12.75
CA ILE A 31 -3.27 0.03 -13.91
C ILE A 31 -4.18 -0.27 -15.11
N THR A 32 -4.37 -1.54 -15.43
CA THR A 32 -5.06 -2.01 -16.65
C THR A 32 -6.55 -2.26 -16.47
N ASP A 33 -7.09 -2.08 -15.27
CA ASP A 33 -8.48 -2.43 -14.92
C ASP A 33 -8.79 -3.91 -15.23
N ASN A 34 -7.99 -4.82 -14.65
CA ASN A 34 -8.02 -6.26 -14.95
C ASN A 34 -7.81 -6.61 -16.44
N GLY A 35 -7.12 -5.76 -17.19
CA GLY A 35 -6.86 -5.94 -18.62
C GLY A 35 -7.93 -5.39 -19.55
N GLU A 36 -9.01 -4.79 -19.03
CA GLU A 36 -10.02 -4.11 -19.85
C GLU A 36 -9.47 -2.82 -20.50
N GLY A 37 -8.37 -2.29 -19.96
CA GLY A 37 -7.76 -1.04 -20.37
C GLY A 37 -8.45 0.17 -19.72
N ARG A 38 -7.82 1.34 -19.86
CA ARG A 38 -8.36 2.61 -19.38
C ARG A 38 -8.20 3.66 -20.46
N ILE A 39 -9.11 4.64 -20.52
CA ILE A 39 -9.07 5.74 -21.49
C ILE A 39 -7.71 6.48 -21.46
N SER A 40 -7.08 6.57 -20.29
CA SER A 40 -5.80 7.23 -20.09
C SER A 40 -4.57 6.33 -20.24
N LEU A 41 -4.76 5.03 -20.53
CA LEU A 41 -3.68 4.06 -20.68
C LEU A 41 -3.45 3.77 -22.17
N ASN A 42 -2.19 3.79 -22.61
CA ASN A 42 -1.85 3.42 -23.97
C ASN A 42 -2.15 1.92 -24.21
N ASN A 43 -2.82 1.60 -25.33
CA ASN A 43 -3.23 0.23 -25.64
C ASN A 43 -2.04 -0.75 -25.76
N ASP A 44 -0.92 -0.31 -26.34
CA ASP A 44 0.29 -1.14 -26.48
C ASP A 44 0.93 -1.41 -25.12
N VAL A 45 0.93 -0.40 -24.24
CA VAL A 45 1.39 -0.55 -22.85
C VAL A 45 0.48 -1.50 -22.09
N CYS A 46 -0.84 -1.35 -22.21
CA CYS A 46 -1.82 -2.24 -21.60
C CYS A 46 -1.59 -3.69 -22.05
N ALA A 47 -1.49 -3.93 -23.37
CA ALA A 47 -1.24 -5.25 -23.93
C ALA A 47 0.10 -5.83 -23.45
N ARG A 48 1.14 -5.01 -23.37
CA ARG A 48 2.45 -5.44 -22.85
C ARG A 48 2.37 -5.88 -21.39
N LEU A 49 1.73 -5.09 -20.53
CA LEU A 49 1.59 -5.41 -19.10
C LEU A 49 0.76 -6.66 -18.87
N VAL A 50 -0.36 -6.81 -19.59
CA VAL A 50 -1.20 -8.02 -19.55
C VAL A 50 -0.39 -9.24 -19.98
N GLN A 51 0.39 -9.15 -21.06
CA GLN A 51 1.25 -10.25 -21.50
C GLN A 51 2.32 -10.61 -20.46
N CYS A 52 2.92 -9.64 -19.78
CA CYS A 52 3.89 -9.90 -18.71
C CYS A 52 3.25 -10.65 -17.54
N LYS A 53 2.03 -10.24 -17.14
CA LYS A 53 1.22 -10.90 -16.11
C LYS A 53 0.86 -12.34 -16.47
N GLU A 54 0.43 -12.59 -17.70
CA GLU A 54 0.12 -13.93 -18.19
C GLU A 54 1.35 -14.86 -18.16
N ARG A 55 2.51 -14.32 -18.51
CA ARG A 55 3.79 -15.05 -18.54
C ARG A 55 4.46 -15.15 -17.17
N LYS A 56 3.94 -14.45 -16.15
CA LYS A 56 4.57 -14.33 -14.82
C LYS A 56 6.03 -13.89 -14.89
N ASN A 57 6.35 -13.01 -15.83
CA ASN A 57 7.71 -12.58 -16.06
C ASN A 57 7.75 -11.08 -16.41
N TYR A 58 8.45 -10.32 -15.57
CA TYR A 58 8.63 -8.88 -15.70
C TYR A 58 10.11 -8.57 -15.81
N THR A 59 10.55 -8.13 -17.00
CA THR A 59 11.92 -7.66 -17.20
C THR A 59 12.13 -6.32 -16.49
N SER A 60 13.40 -5.88 -16.37
CA SER A 60 13.70 -4.54 -15.82
C SER A 60 12.97 -3.42 -16.58
N GLY A 61 12.86 -3.55 -17.91
CA GLY A 61 12.11 -2.58 -18.73
C GLY A 61 10.61 -2.58 -18.41
N ASP A 62 10.02 -3.75 -18.15
CA ASP A 62 8.60 -3.85 -17.79
C ASP A 62 8.32 -3.26 -16.39
N ARG A 63 9.26 -3.42 -15.45
CA ARG A 63 9.18 -2.82 -14.11
C ARG A 63 9.29 -1.28 -14.19
N THR A 64 10.17 -0.76 -15.04
CA THR A 64 10.22 0.69 -15.35
C THR A 64 8.96 1.17 -16.03
N LEU A 65 8.34 0.35 -16.89
CA LEU A 65 7.06 0.69 -17.52
C LEU A 65 5.94 0.84 -16.46
N ILE A 66 5.85 -0.10 -15.51
CA ILE A 66 4.92 0.00 -14.37
C ILE A 66 5.17 1.30 -13.58
N GLU A 67 6.43 1.61 -13.27
CA GLU A 67 6.80 2.85 -12.56
C GLU A 67 6.32 4.10 -13.31
N ASN A 68 6.57 4.15 -14.63
CA ASN A 68 6.19 5.27 -15.48
C ASN A 68 4.67 5.42 -15.60
N GLU A 69 3.93 4.32 -15.67
CA GLU A 69 2.47 4.38 -15.70
C GLU A 69 1.92 4.94 -14.39
N ILE A 70 2.38 4.43 -13.24
CA ILE A 70 1.97 4.95 -11.92
C ILE A 70 2.26 6.46 -11.81
N ARG A 71 3.42 6.91 -12.30
CA ARG A 71 3.76 8.33 -12.37
C ARG A 71 2.90 9.13 -13.34
N SER A 72 2.52 8.54 -14.47
CA SER A 72 1.67 9.16 -15.48
C SER A 72 0.22 9.32 -15.01
N PHE A 73 -0.35 8.34 -14.30
CA PHE A 73 -1.66 8.47 -13.68
C PHE A 73 -1.65 9.57 -12.61
N GLY A 74 -0.59 9.66 -11.81
CA GLY A 74 -0.34 10.80 -10.92
C GLY A 74 -0.30 12.11 -11.71
N GLY A 75 0.59 12.22 -12.70
CA GLY A 75 0.72 13.30 -13.68
C GLY A 75 -0.60 13.85 -14.18
N ASN A 76 -1.43 13.00 -14.79
CA ASN A 76 -2.69 13.42 -15.41
C ASN A 76 -3.78 13.77 -14.38
N THR A 77 -3.77 13.16 -13.18
CA THR A 77 -4.65 13.58 -12.06
C THR A 77 -4.27 14.98 -11.59
N LEU A 78 -2.98 15.16 -11.34
CA LEU A 78 -2.41 16.32 -10.69
C LEU A 78 -2.41 17.49 -11.63
N THR A 79 -2.04 17.32 -12.89
CA THR A 79 -2.15 18.36 -13.92
C THR A 79 -3.58 18.84 -14.12
N ASN A 80 -4.60 17.98 -14.01
CA ASN A 80 -5.99 18.41 -14.16
C ASN A 80 -6.50 19.20 -12.94
N VAL A 81 -6.26 18.71 -11.71
CA VAL A 81 -6.61 19.42 -10.47
C VAL A 81 -5.79 20.70 -10.32
N TYR A 82 -4.50 20.65 -10.64
CA TYR A 82 -3.59 21.79 -10.65
C TYR A 82 -4.00 22.82 -11.70
N ARG A 83 -4.40 22.41 -12.91
CA ARG A 83 -4.92 23.32 -13.94
C ARG A 83 -6.22 23.99 -13.48
N GLU A 84 -7.11 23.26 -12.81
CA GLU A 84 -8.34 23.80 -12.23
C GLU A 84 -8.04 24.84 -11.13
N VAL A 85 -7.17 24.50 -10.17
CA VAL A 85 -6.73 25.42 -9.11
C VAL A 85 -5.99 26.62 -9.68
N ARG A 86 -5.08 26.42 -10.64
CA ARG A 86 -4.36 27.49 -11.34
C ARG A 86 -5.28 28.38 -12.16
N SER A 87 -6.33 27.83 -12.76
CA SER A 87 -7.33 28.61 -13.52
C SER A 87 -8.22 29.48 -12.62
N ASN A 88 -8.35 29.12 -11.34
CA ASN A 88 -9.08 29.89 -10.33
C ASN A 88 -8.22 30.94 -9.63
N VAL A 89 -6.92 31.02 -9.93
CA VAL A 89 -6.00 32.05 -9.43
C VAL A 89 -5.75 33.06 -10.55
N SER A 90 -6.20 34.30 -10.35
CA SER A 90 -6.09 35.37 -11.35
C SER A 90 -4.63 35.70 -11.68
N PHE A 91 -4.29 35.70 -12.97
CA PHE A 91 -2.94 35.94 -13.48
C PHE A 91 -2.47 37.37 -13.21
N GLY A 92 -1.32 37.53 -12.55
CA GLY A 92 -0.71 38.85 -12.29
C GLY A 92 0.15 38.99 -11.03
N SER A 93 0.57 37.91 -10.35
CA SER A 93 1.41 38.02 -9.14
C SER A 93 2.63 37.09 -9.14
N LEU A 94 3.56 37.40 -8.23
CA LEU A 94 4.85 36.75 -7.87
C LEU A 94 4.92 35.21 -7.90
N LEU A 95 3.80 34.51 -7.99
CA LEU A 95 3.72 33.05 -7.95
C LEU A 95 4.10 32.36 -9.28
N ASP A 96 4.11 33.07 -10.41
CA ASP A 96 4.58 32.52 -11.69
C ASP A 96 6.05 32.09 -11.69
N LYS A 97 6.85 32.61 -10.74
CA LYS A 97 8.25 32.19 -10.53
C LYS A 97 8.41 31.02 -9.56
N VAL A 98 7.36 30.69 -8.80
CA VAL A 98 7.37 29.64 -7.75
C VAL A 98 6.67 28.37 -8.24
N LEU A 99 5.80 28.48 -9.23
CA LEU A 99 4.99 27.39 -9.76
C LEU A 99 5.63 26.79 -11.04
N PRO A 100 6.08 25.52 -11.04
CA PRO A 100 6.78 24.92 -12.17
C PRO A 100 5.86 24.57 -13.35
N ALA A 101 6.46 24.36 -14.53
CA ALA A 101 5.78 24.03 -15.78
C ALA A 101 5.18 22.60 -15.77
N VAL A 102 4.14 22.40 -16.57
CA VAL A 102 3.23 21.23 -16.61
C VAL A 102 3.85 19.93 -17.15
N ASP A 103 5.12 19.96 -17.61
CA ASP A 103 5.74 18.84 -18.36
C ASP A 103 6.70 17.97 -17.53
N THR A 104 6.79 18.15 -16.21
CA THR A 104 7.68 17.35 -15.36
C THR A 104 7.02 16.04 -14.93
N SER A 105 7.69 14.91 -15.23
CA SER A 105 7.36 13.61 -14.66
C SER A 105 7.27 13.74 -13.13
N ILE A 106 6.09 13.48 -12.59
CA ILE A 106 5.81 13.67 -11.16
C ILE A 106 6.55 12.59 -10.37
N SER A 107 7.16 13.01 -9.26
CA SER A 107 7.85 12.09 -8.36
C SER A 107 6.85 11.22 -7.61
N TYR A 108 7.28 10.03 -7.16
CA TYR A 108 6.40 9.17 -6.36
C TYR A 108 6.02 9.83 -5.03
N ASP A 109 6.92 10.62 -4.42
CA ASP A 109 6.65 11.37 -3.19
C ASP A 109 5.48 12.36 -3.35
N GLU A 110 5.43 13.09 -4.47
CA GLU A 110 4.32 13.99 -4.78
C GLU A 110 3.00 13.21 -4.90
N ILE A 111 2.99 12.08 -5.62
CA ILE A 111 1.79 11.24 -5.78
C ILE A 111 1.26 10.76 -4.43
N VAL A 112 2.14 10.30 -3.53
CA VAL A 112 1.75 9.85 -2.19
C VAL A 112 1.19 11.02 -1.38
N LYS A 113 1.83 12.19 -1.41
CA LYS A 113 1.37 13.40 -0.70
C LYS A 113 0.02 13.88 -1.23
N ASP A 114 -0.23 13.74 -2.53
CA ASP A 114 -1.51 14.11 -3.11
C ASP A 114 -2.61 13.12 -2.78
N VAL A 115 -2.31 11.82 -2.77
CA VAL A 115 -3.23 10.80 -2.23
C VAL A 115 -3.53 11.07 -0.75
N ALA A 116 -2.52 11.46 0.05
CA ALA A 116 -2.71 11.84 1.44
C ALA A 116 -3.62 13.08 1.57
N SER A 117 -3.39 14.12 0.77
CA SER A 117 -4.24 15.33 0.73
C SER A 117 -5.67 15.00 0.36
N HIS A 118 -5.86 14.16 -0.66
CA HIS A 118 -7.17 13.72 -1.14
C HIS A 118 -7.93 12.93 -0.08
N LEU A 119 -7.24 12.03 0.64
CA LEU A 119 -7.79 11.27 1.77
C LEU A 119 -7.83 12.06 3.09
N LYS A 120 -7.46 13.35 3.07
CA LYS A 120 -7.41 14.25 4.24
C LYS A 120 -6.55 13.69 5.38
N VAL A 121 -5.44 13.03 5.01
CA VAL A 121 -4.41 12.57 5.94
C VAL A 121 -3.51 13.76 6.26
N PRO A 122 -3.27 14.08 7.55
CA PRO A 122 -2.33 15.13 7.92
C PRO A 122 -0.90 14.69 7.65
N TYR A 123 -0.10 15.54 7.00
CA TYR A 123 1.34 15.33 6.78
C TYR A 123 2.08 16.68 6.68
N GLY A 124 3.36 16.67 7.04
CA GLY A 124 4.30 17.76 6.81
C GLY A 124 4.90 17.69 5.41
N LYS A 125 5.18 18.86 4.79
CA LYS A 125 5.74 18.91 3.43
C LYS A 125 7.11 18.22 3.31
N SER A 126 7.87 18.20 4.40
CA SER A 126 9.18 17.55 4.53
C SER A 126 9.11 16.13 5.10
N ASP A 127 7.92 15.60 5.36
CA ASP A 127 7.79 14.24 5.89
C ASP A 127 8.28 13.24 4.83
N ASP A 128 8.94 12.19 5.32
CA ASP A 128 9.38 11.08 4.49
C ASP A 128 8.18 10.34 3.90
N VAL A 129 8.29 9.90 2.66
CA VAL A 129 7.23 9.17 1.94
C VAL A 129 6.72 7.95 2.74
N LEU A 130 7.58 7.25 3.49
CA LEU A 130 7.18 6.12 4.33
C LEU A 130 6.22 6.54 5.45
N ILE A 131 6.42 7.73 6.02
CA ILE A 131 5.55 8.29 7.08
C ILE A 131 4.18 8.61 6.48
N VAL A 132 4.16 9.23 5.30
CA VAL A 132 2.91 9.59 4.62
C VAL A 132 2.14 8.34 4.19
N GLU A 133 2.82 7.33 3.63
CA GLU A 133 2.25 6.02 3.29
C GLU A 133 1.63 5.31 4.51
N ASP A 134 2.34 5.26 5.64
CA ASP A 134 1.83 4.70 6.89
C ASP A 134 0.58 5.47 7.37
N GLY A 135 0.59 6.79 7.26
CA GLY A 135 -0.57 7.64 7.54
C GLY A 135 -1.80 7.31 6.68
N ILE A 136 -1.60 7.08 5.38
CA ILE A 136 -2.64 6.66 4.44
C ILE A 136 -3.21 5.30 4.84
N LEU A 137 -2.36 4.30 5.07
CA LEU A 137 -2.80 2.95 5.46
C LEU A 137 -3.59 2.98 6.77
N ARG A 138 -3.13 3.75 7.77
CA ARG A 138 -3.84 3.92 9.06
C ARG A 138 -5.17 4.63 8.91
N LYS A 139 -5.25 5.66 8.06
CA LYS A 139 -6.50 6.36 7.75
C LYS A 139 -7.51 5.41 7.14
N ILE A 140 -7.11 4.66 6.11
CA ILE A 140 -7.97 3.68 5.45
C ILE A 140 -8.43 2.60 6.44
N LEU A 141 -7.52 2.05 7.26
CA LEU A 141 -7.89 1.05 8.26
C LEU A 141 -8.87 1.63 9.29
N ARG A 142 -8.61 2.83 9.81
CA ARG A 142 -9.49 3.48 10.81
C ARG A 142 -10.88 3.71 10.27
N ASP A 143 -10.98 4.32 9.09
CA ASP A 143 -12.27 4.62 8.45
C ASP A 143 -13.02 3.33 8.12
N SER A 144 -12.30 2.26 7.80
CA SER A 144 -12.88 0.92 7.61
C SER A 144 -13.41 0.36 8.93
N LEU A 145 -12.61 0.39 10.00
CA LEU A 145 -13.00 -0.08 11.33
C LEU A 145 -14.22 0.68 11.85
N GLU A 146 -14.34 1.99 11.64
CA GLU A 146 -15.48 2.79 12.07
C GLU A 146 -16.81 2.38 11.43
N LYS A 147 -16.79 1.72 10.28
CA LYS A 147 -17.97 1.28 9.53
C LYS A 147 -18.29 -0.22 9.69
N MET A 148 -17.37 -1.01 10.24
CA MET A 148 -17.56 -2.44 10.48
C MET A 148 -18.50 -2.72 11.67
N SER A 149 -19.12 -3.90 11.74
CA SER A 149 -19.80 -4.35 12.96
C SER A 149 -18.81 -4.63 14.10
N PRO A 150 -19.22 -4.58 15.39
CA PRO A 150 -18.34 -4.89 16.52
C PRO A 150 -17.64 -6.25 16.42
N GLU A 151 -18.32 -7.26 15.87
CA GLU A 151 -17.83 -8.64 15.70
C GLU A 151 -16.74 -8.70 14.63
N GLU A 152 -16.94 -8.01 13.51
CA GLU A 152 -15.96 -7.91 12.42
C GLU A 152 -14.72 -7.12 12.87
N ARG A 153 -14.92 -6.00 13.58
CA ARG A 153 -13.81 -5.21 14.16
C ARG A 153 -12.96 -6.08 15.10
N ALA A 154 -13.59 -6.84 15.98
CA ALA A 154 -12.89 -7.73 16.92
C ALA A 154 -12.04 -8.78 16.18
N THR A 155 -12.54 -9.29 15.06
CA THR A 155 -11.80 -10.26 14.22
C THR A 155 -10.58 -9.60 13.57
N VAL A 156 -10.72 -8.42 12.98
CA VAL A 156 -9.59 -7.66 12.39
C VAL A 156 -8.52 -7.35 13.44
N LEU A 157 -8.93 -6.90 14.64
CA LEU A 157 -8.01 -6.60 15.73
C LEU A 157 -7.26 -7.83 16.24
N LYS A 158 -7.93 -9.00 16.28
CA LYS A 158 -7.31 -10.28 16.61
C LYS A 158 -6.26 -10.69 15.58
N GLU A 159 -6.53 -10.53 14.28
CA GLU A 159 -5.61 -10.89 13.20
C GLU A 159 -4.34 -10.03 13.16
N LEU A 160 -4.43 -8.76 13.57
CA LEU A 160 -3.25 -7.91 13.67
C LEU A 160 -2.24 -8.40 14.75
N ASN A 161 -2.58 -9.46 15.50
CA ASN A 161 -1.82 -10.05 16.61
C ASN A 161 -1.21 -8.99 17.51
N VAL A 162 -2.00 -7.96 17.82
CA VAL A 162 -1.63 -7.00 18.83
C VAL A 162 -2.05 -7.61 20.16
N THR A 163 -1.25 -8.56 20.63
CA THR A 163 -1.51 -9.37 21.82
C THR A 163 -1.67 -8.51 23.08
N ASP A 164 -1.12 -7.29 23.10
CA ASP A 164 -1.34 -6.29 24.16
C ASP A 164 -2.61 -5.43 23.99
N LEU A 165 -3.26 -5.44 22.83
CA LEU A 165 -4.47 -4.66 22.56
C LEU A 165 -5.77 -5.46 22.68
N GLY A 166 -5.73 -6.79 22.62
CA GLY A 166 -6.93 -7.61 22.84
C GLY A 166 -7.54 -7.42 24.23
N LEU A 167 -6.74 -6.93 25.19
CA LEU A 167 -7.17 -6.52 26.53
C LEU A 167 -7.80 -5.11 26.56
N LEU A 168 -7.58 -4.31 25.52
CA LEU A 168 -8.01 -2.94 25.38
C LEU A 168 -9.20 -2.87 24.42
N GLY A 169 -10.36 -2.50 24.94
CA GLY A 169 -11.62 -2.47 24.17
C GLY A 169 -11.53 -1.68 22.85
N PRO A 170 -12.55 -1.77 21.98
CA PRO A 170 -12.52 -1.25 20.60
C PRO A 170 -12.02 0.19 20.46
N ALA A 171 -12.35 1.06 21.43
CA ALA A 171 -11.89 2.46 21.48
C ALA A 171 -10.37 2.60 21.72
N ALA A 172 -9.79 1.77 22.58
CA ALA A 172 -8.37 1.80 22.90
C ALA A 172 -7.51 1.13 21.81
N SER A 173 -8.06 0.12 21.13
CA SER A 173 -7.45 -0.45 19.92
C SER A 173 -7.40 0.54 18.76
N ALA A 174 -8.49 1.28 18.51
CA ALA A 174 -8.50 2.38 17.53
C ALA A 174 -7.52 3.51 17.92
N ALA A 175 -7.45 3.83 19.22
CA ALA A 175 -6.50 4.82 19.74
C ALA A 175 -5.05 4.40 19.56
N LEU A 176 -4.70 3.11 19.68
CA LEU A 176 -3.31 2.66 19.50
C LEU A 176 -2.91 2.58 18.01
N ILE A 177 -3.83 2.20 17.13
CA ILE A 177 -3.65 2.32 15.67
C ILE A 177 -3.41 3.80 15.31
N ALA A 178 -4.16 4.73 15.92
CA ALA A 178 -3.99 6.17 15.75
C ALA A 178 -2.70 6.71 16.40
N ALA A 179 -2.23 6.11 17.49
CA ALA A 179 -1.05 6.56 18.24
C ALA A 179 0.30 6.17 17.62
N GLY A 180 0.32 5.42 16.51
CA GLY A 180 1.55 5.16 15.75
C GLY A 180 2.58 4.25 16.43
N ARG A 181 2.26 3.63 17.56
CA ARG A 181 3.21 2.79 18.34
C ARG A 181 3.19 1.32 17.95
N ALA A 182 3.16 1.03 16.66
CA ALA A 182 3.23 -0.34 16.17
C ALA A 182 4.66 -0.61 15.70
N GLY A 183 5.35 -1.61 16.26
CA GLY A 183 6.66 -2.04 15.76
C GLY A 183 6.58 -2.51 14.30
N GLY A 184 7.72 -2.62 13.60
CA GLY A 184 7.76 -2.83 12.14
C GLY A 184 6.90 -4.01 11.63
N PHE A 185 6.81 -5.10 12.39
CA PHE A 185 5.98 -6.25 12.01
C PHE A 185 4.46 -5.98 12.07
N ALA A 186 4.01 -5.16 13.02
CA ALA A 186 2.61 -4.77 13.14
C ALA A 186 2.20 -3.81 12.01
N THR A 187 3.11 -2.91 11.58
CA THR A 187 2.90 -2.05 10.40
C THR A 187 2.75 -2.87 9.13
N TYR A 188 3.57 -3.92 8.96
CA TYR A 188 3.40 -4.86 7.83
C TYR A 188 2.06 -5.59 7.86
N LYS A 189 1.63 -6.13 9.01
CA LYS A 189 0.32 -6.79 9.13
C LYS A 189 -0.83 -5.83 8.80
N LEU A 190 -0.75 -4.60 9.28
CA LEU A 190 -1.71 -3.55 8.94
C LEU A 190 -1.75 -3.28 7.44
N ALA A 191 -0.58 -3.07 6.82
CA ALA A 191 -0.48 -2.81 5.39
C ALA A 191 -1.05 -3.98 4.57
N LEU A 192 -0.78 -5.22 5.00
CA LEU A 192 -1.32 -6.42 4.39
C LEU A 192 -2.85 -6.48 4.46
N VAL A 193 -3.44 -6.22 5.64
CA VAL A 193 -4.89 -6.20 5.82
C VAL A 193 -5.53 -5.15 4.91
N VAL A 194 -4.97 -3.94 4.88
CA VAL A 194 -5.48 -2.83 4.07
C VAL A 194 -5.35 -3.15 2.57
N ALA A 195 -4.19 -3.60 2.11
CA ALA A 195 -3.97 -3.91 0.69
C ALA A 195 -4.85 -5.08 0.21
N ASN A 196 -5.07 -6.09 1.06
CA ASN A 196 -5.96 -7.20 0.74
C ASN A 196 -7.43 -6.77 0.67
N ALA A 197 -7.86 -5.88 1.56
CA ALA A 197 -9.19 -5.29 1.50
C ALA A 197 -9.39 -4.47 0.22
N VAL A 198 -8.41 -3.65 -0.15
CA VAL A 198 -8.43 -2.86 -1.40
C VAL A 198 -8.47 -3.77 -2.64
N SER A 199 -7.62 -4.81 -2.68
CA SER A 199 -7.62 -5.80 -3.77
C SER A 199 -8.97 -6.49 -3.91
N LYS A 200 -9.57 -6.94 -2.81
CA LYS A 200 -10.90 -7.57 -2.84
C LYS A 200 -11.99 -6.62 -3.33
N ALA A 201 -11.96 -5.38 -2.88
CA ALA A 201 -12.98 -4.39 -3.23
C ALA A 201 -12.93 -4.00 -4.71
N ILE A 202 -11.73 -3.90 -5.29
CA ILE A 202 -11.54 -3.39 -6.66
C ILE A 202 -11.47 -4.53 -7.69
N LEU A 203 -10.76 -5.61 -7.36
CA LEU A 203 -10.51 -6.73 -8.28
C LEU A 203 -11.42 -7.93 -8.02
N GLY A 204 -12.27 -7.89 -6.99
CA GLY A 204 -13.11 -9.01 -6.58
C GLY A 204 -12.34 -10.19 -5.96
N ARG A 205 -11.02 -10.05 -5.76
CA ARG A 205 -10.12 -11.11 -5.28
C ARG A 205 -9.06 -10.56 -4.34
N GLY A 206 -8.65 -11.37 -3.35
CA GLY A 206 -7.59 -11.01 -2.43
C GLY A 206 -6.19 -11.08 -3.04
N LEU A 207 -5.20 -10.60 -2.30
CA LEU A 207 -3.79 -10.68 -2.71
C LEU A 207 -3.33 -12.14 -2.78
N PRO A 208 -2.63 -12.55 -3.85
CA PRO A 208 -1.92 -13.82 -3.91
C PRO A 208 -0.76 -13.81 -2.91
N LEU A 209 -1.00 -14.29 -1.70
CA LEU A 209 0.05 -14.42 -0.68
C LEU A 209 0.89 -15.67 -0.94
N VAL A 210 1.96 -15.52 -1.71
CA VAL A 210 3.05 -16.51 -1.75
C VAL A 210 3.91 -16.30 -0.51
N VAL A 211 3.41 -16.84 0.59
CA VAL A 211 4.12 -16.86 1.87
C VAL A 211 4.54 -18.31 2.08
N ASN A 212 5.85 -18.57 2.28
CA ASN A 212 6.34 -19.88 2.70
C ASN A 212 5.41 -20.45 3.77
N ALA A 213 5.02 -21.73 3.65
CA ALA A 213 3.95 -22.36 4.45
C ALA A 213 4.07 -22.15 5.98
N ALA A 214 5.26 -21.81 6.46
CA ALA A 214 5.57 -21.39 7.81
C ALA A 214 4.91 -20.05 8.22
N ALA A 215 4.99 -19.00 7.40
CA ALA A 215 4.40 -17.70 7.71
C ALA A 215 2.90 -17.61 7.33
N ALA A 216 2.42 -18.49 6.45
CA ALA A 216 0.99 -18.65 6.15
C ALA A 216 0.18 -19.13 7.37
N ARG A 217 0.82 -19.85 8.30
CA ARG A 217 0.18 -20.33 9.55
C ARG A 217 0.05 -19.27 10.63
N THR A 218 0.93 -18.28 10.64
CA THR A 218 0.90 -17.17 11.60
C THR A 218 0.04 -15.99 11.19
N ILE A 219 -0.33 -15.93 9.91
CA ILE A 219 -1.40 -15.09 9.38
C ILE A 219 -2.63 -16.00 9.20
N GLY A 220 -2.86 -16.91 10.14
CA GLY A 220 -3.63 -18.16 9.96
C GLY A 220 -5.12 -18.03 9.58
N ILE A 221 -5.62 -16.81 9.41
CA ILE A 221 -6.98 -16.48 8.97
C ILE A 221 -6.90 -15.31 7.98
N VAL A 222 -6.00 -15.36 6.99
CA VAL A 222 -5.74 -14.21 6.09
C VAL A 222 -7.02 -13.57 5.53
N LEU A 223 -8.10 -14.33 5.30
CA LEU A 223 -9.31 -13.87 4.62
C LEU A 223 -10.58 -14.68 4.99
N GLY A 224 -10.90 -14.84 6.29
CA GLY A 224 -12.20 -15.38 6.73
C GLY A 224 -13.39 -14.51 6.28
N PRO A 225 -14.65 -14.79 6.71
CA PRO A 225 -15.90 -14.14 6.24
C PRO A 225 -16.03 -12.62 6.49
N ILE A 226 -14.91 -11.92 6.68
CA ILE A 226 -14.69 -10.50 6.42
C ILE A 226 -14.72 -10.27 4.90
N GLY A 227 -15.86 -10.64 4.31
CA GLY A 227 -16.25 -10.42 2.93
C GLY A 227 -17.38 -9.41 2.86
N TRP A 228 -17.38 -8.40 3.73
CA TRP A 228 -18.31 -7.28 3.69
C TRP A 228 -17.53 -5.96 3.89
N VAL A 229 -17.67 -4.94 3.03
CA VAL A 229 -18.58 -4.78 1.89
C VAL A 229 -17.81 -4.22 0.71
N VAL A 230 -17.94 -4.86 -0.45
CA VAL A 230 -17.52 -4.42 -1.80
C VAL A 230 -18.09 -3.02 -2.18
N THR A 231 -18.79 -2.32 -1.29
CA THR A 231 -19.51 -1.08 -1.61
C THR A 231 -19.71 -0.10 -0.44
N GLY A 232 -19.27 -0.40 0.79
CA GLY A 232 -19.70 0.36 1.98
C GLY A 232 -18.70 1.39 2.53
N VAL A 233 -17.39 1.12 2.44
CA VAL A 233 -16.38 1.99 3.06
C VAL A 233 -15.91 3.09 2.11
N TRP A 234 -16.00 2.86 0.80
CA TRP A 234 -15.69 3.86 -0.21
C TRP A 234 -16.99 4.52 -0.66
N THR A 235 -17.27 5.71 -0.13
CA THR A 235 -18.23 6.56 -0.83
C THR A 235 -17.60 6.98 -2.14
N LEU A 236 -18.33 6.81 -3.23
CA LEU A 236 -18.04 7.31 -4.59
C LEU A 236 -17.47 8.75 -4.66
N ALA A 237 -17.56 9.52 -3.58
CA ALA A 237 -16.97 10.83 -3.37
C ALA A 237 -15.42 10.85 -3.36
N ASP A 238 -14.76 9.89 -2.71
CA ASP A 238 -13.28 9.87 -2.61
C ASP A 238 -12.62 9.21 -3.84
N MET A 239 -13.42 8.80 -4.83
CA MET A 239 -12.96 8.24 -6.11
C MET A 239 -13.67 8.92 -7.29
N ALA A 240 -14.13 10.16 -7.05
CA ALA A 240 -14.89 10.94 -8.02
C ALA A 240 -14.06 11.23 -9.29
N SER A 241 -12.74 11.35 -9.16
CA SER A 241 -11.86 11.47 -10.33
C SER A 241 -11.45 10.08 -10.85
N PRO A 242 -11.51 9.84 -12.17
CA PRO A 242 -11.05 8.58 -12.78
C PRO A 242 -9.62 8.18 -12.40
N ALA A 243 -8.78 9.17 -12.07
CA ALA A 243 -7.37 8.95 -11.89
C ALA A 243 -7.01 8.58 -10.43
N TYR A 244 -7.78 9.03 -9.42
CA TYR A 244 -7.70 8.48 -8.06
C TYR A 244 -8.16 7.02 -7.95
N ARG A 245 -8.88 6.50 -8.95
CA ARG A 245 -9.22 5.07 -9.03
C ARG A 245 -8.05 4.17 -9.35
N VAL A 246 -6.94 4.74 -9.83
CA VAL A 246 -5.71 4.02 -10.12
C VAL A 246 -4.64 4.37 -9.11
N THR A 247 -4.47 5.65 -8.79
CA THR A 247 -3.36 6.09 -7.93
C THR A 247 -3.53 5.65 -6.48
N VAL A 248 -4.74 5.70 -5.90
CA VAL A 248 -4.96 5.28 -4.51
C VAL A 248 -4.67 3.78 -4.31
N PRO A 249 -5.23 2.85 -5.12
CA PRO A 249 -4.92 1.43 -4.99
C PRO A 249 -3.45 1.11 -5.24
N CYS A 250 -2.82 1.79 -6.20
CA CYS A 250 -1.38 1.64 -6.46
C CYS A 250 -0.53 2.10 -5.27
N VAL A 251 -0.82 3.25 -4.65
CA VAL A 251 -0.09 3.73 -3.47
C VAL A 251 -0.27 2.77 -2.29
N VAL A 252 -1.48 2.27 -2.05
CA VAL A 252 -1.72 1.27 -1.00
C VAL A 252 -0.92 0.00 -1.23
N GLN A 253 -0.91 -0.51 -2.47
CA GLN A 253 -0.18 -1.71 -2.84
C GLN A 253 1.33 -1.52 -2.76
N ILE A 254 1.86 -0.39 -3.24
CA ILE A 254 3.28 -0.03 -3.09
C ILE A 254 3.66 0.07 -1.62
N SER A 255 2.84 0.71 -0.79
CA SER A 255 3.06 0.82 0.65
C SER A 255 3.15 -0.58 1.30
N TYR A 256 2.24 -1.48 0.93
CA TYR A 256 2.29 -2.89 1.37
C TYR A 256 3.56 -3.60 0.90
N MET A 257 3.91 -3.50 -0.38
CA MET A 257 5.12 -4.11 -0.94
C MET A 257 6.38 -3.59 -0.23
N ARG A 258 6.41 -2.30 0.11
CA ARG A 258 7.50 -1.69 0.84
C ARG A 258 7.62 -2.24 2.26
N GLN A 259 6.50 -2.35 2.99
CA GLN A 259 6.50 -2.94 4.33
C GLN A 259 6.89 -4.42 4.29
N LYS A 260 6.42 -5.16 3.28
CA LYS A 260 6.81 -6.55 3.02
C LYS A 260 8.32 -6.66 2.84
N ALA A 261 8.88 -5.85 1.93
CA ALA A 261 10.31 -5.78 1.67
C ALA A 261 11.09 -5.49 2.97
N ILE A 262 10.75 -4.42 3.70
CA ILE A 262 11.43 -4.04 4.95
C ILE A 262 11.41 -5.17 5.97
N VAL A 263 10.26 -5.82 6.19
CA VAL A 263 10.15 -6.96 7.11
C VAL A 263 10.99 -8.13 6.62
N GLU A 264 11.06 -8.41 5.33
CA GLU A 264 11.87 -9.49 4.79
C GLU A 264 13.37 -9.29 4.97
N ALA A 265 13.86 -8.05 4.91
CA ALA A 265 15.26 -7.76 5.24
C ALA A 265 15.54 -7.80 6.76
N SER A 266 14.53 -7.52 7.59
CA SER A 266 14.71 -7.31 9.04
C SER A 266 14.14 -8.44 9.90
N SER A 267 13.62 -9.52 9.30
CA SER A 267 13.02 -10.64 10.04
C SER A 267 13.68 -11.98 9.75
N LYS A 268 13.58 -12.90 10.72
CA LYS A 268 13.94 -14.30 10.61
C LYS A 268 12.72 -15.18 10.91
N GLY A 269 12.65 -16.34 10.25
CA GLY A 269 11.60 -17.33 10.52
C GLY A 269 11.86 -18.06 11.83
N CYS A 270 10.81 -18.29 12.61
CA CYS A 270 10.84 -19.22 13.73
C CYS A 270 10.81 -20.64 13.19
N SER A 271 11.80 -21.46 13.57
CA SER A 271 11.87 -22.87 13.18
C SER A 271 10.74 -23.72 13.77
N ALA A 272 10.17 -23.31 14.91
CA ALA A 272 9.14 -24.08 15.61
C ALA A 272 7.73 -23.86 15.04
N CYS A 273 7.32 -22.62 14.80
CA CYS A 273 5.96 -22.30 14.34
C CYS A 273 5.91 -21.66 12.94
N GLY A 274 7.04 -21.24 12.38
CA GLY A 274 7.10 -20.56 11.09
C GLY A 274 6.87 -19.04 11.13
N ALA A 275 6.56 -18.48 12.31
CA ALA A 275 6.38 -17.04 12.51
C ALA A 275 7.58 -16.23 12.01
N ARG A 276 7.34 -15.08 11.37
CA ARG A 276 8.39 -14.09 11.16
C ARG A 276 8.56 -13.23 12.41
N ASN A 277 9.79 -13.10 12.87
CA ASN A 277 10.16 -12.34 14.06
C ASN A 277 11.29 -11.38 13.69
N GLU A 278 11.42 -10.27 14.41
CA GLU A 278 12.54 -9.36 14.22
C GLU A 278 13.87 -10.13 14.28
N ARG A 279 14.83 -9.76 13.45
CA ARG A 279 16.12 -10.47 13.35
C ARG A 279 16.86 -10.49 14.69
N SER A 280 16.68 -9.45 15.50
CA SER A 280 17.19 -9.31 16.86
C SER A 280 16.43 -10.13 17.91
N ALA A 281 15.23 -10.65 17.61
CA ALA A 281 14.41 -11.37 18.57
C ALA A 281 15.08 -12.68 19.00
N ARG A 282 15.20 -12.88 20.32
CA ARG A 282 15.70 -14.13 20.90
C ARG A 282 14.60 -15.19 21.02
N PHE A 283 13.37 -14.76 21.26
CA PHE A 283 12.21 -15.63 21.38
C PHE A 283 11.18 -15.28 20.32
N CYS A 284 10.37 -16.26 19.93
CA CYS A 284 9.27 -16.06 19.02
C CYS A 284 8.12 -15.33 19.73
N ASN A 285 7.68 -14.21 19.15
CA ASN A 285 6.55 -13.44 19.66
C ASN A 285 5.22 -14.21 19.59
N ASP A 286 5.12 -15.19 18.68
CA ASP A 286 3.88 -15.94 18.47
C ASP A 286 3.83 -17.23 19.31
N CYS A 287 4.91 -18.01 19.39
CA CYS A 287 4.92 -19.30 20.09
C CYS A 287 5.85 -19.40 21.31
N GLY A 288 6.61 -18.34 21.61
CA GLY A 288 7.57 -18.31 22.73
C GLY A 288 8.83 -19.17 22.54
N ALA A 289 8.96 -19.90 21.43
CA ALA A 289 10.14 -20.73 21.18
C ALA A 289 11.42 -19.90 21.01
N ASP A 290 12.54 -20.42 21.48
CA ASP A 290 13.87 -19.83 21.27
C ASP A 290 14.22 -19.84 19.77
N ILE A 291 14.38 -18.66 19.21
CA ILE A 291 14.83 -18.48 17.83
C ILE A 291 16.34 -18.29 17.89
N LYS A 292 17.04 -19.41 18.06
CA LYS A 292 18.51 -19.47 18.11
C LYS A 292 19.07 -18.52 17.05
N GLY A 293 19.84 -17.54 17.50
CA GLY A 293 20.61 -16.69 16.60
C GLY A 293 21.66 -17.56 15.93
N GLU A 294 21.59 -17.66 14.61
CA GLU A 294 22.77 -18.02 13.81
C GLU A 294 23.81 -16.91 13.90
#